data_AF-A0A972N6L9-F1
#
_entry.id   AF-A0A972N6L9-F1
#
_cell.length_a   1.000
_cell.length_b   1.000
_cell.length_c   1.000
_cell.angle_alpha   90.00
_cell.angle_beta   90.00
_cell.angle_gamma   90.00
#
_symmetry.space_group_name_H-M   'P 1'
#
loop_
_entity.id
_entity.type
_entity.pdbx_description
1 polymer ?
#
loop_
_entity_poly.entity_id
_entity_poly.type
_entity_poly.pdbx_seq_one_letter_code
_entity_poly.pdbx_strand_id
1 'polypeptide(L)'
;MGRLIFLIFFAVFSIGGELDRCDSCHLQKAPPFNVIYRKYLVIYSSKRRIEENMVNFLTDPSKQKGVFPKEAKKIFFPKEHPLYDRKEAKEAVRELIEREDLLKKVRVTKPRE
;
A
#
# COMPACT_ATOMS: atom_id res chain seq x y z
N MET A 1 24.66 -35.28 -14.08
CA MET A 1 24.71 -33.81 -13.95
C MET A 1 23.30 -33.18 -13.92
N GLY A 2 22.37 -33.73 -13.13
CA GLY A 2 20.96 -33.29 -13.11
C GLY A 2 20.45 -32.82 -11.75
N ARG A 3 21.29 -32.83 -10.71
CA ARG A 3 20.91 -32.43 -9.34
C ARG A 3 21.21 -30.96 -9.03
N LEU A 4 22.11 -30.32 -9.79
CA LEU A 4 22.50 -28.92 -9.57
C LEU A 4 21.52 -27.93 -10.24
N ILE A 5 20.84 -28.34 -11.30
CA ILE A 5 19.90 -27.48 -12.05
C ILE A 5 18.58 -27.29 -11.28
N PHE A 6 18.17 -28.27 -10.47
CA PHE A 6 16.92 -28.18 -9.69
C PHE A 6 17.02 -27.18 -8.51
N LEU A 7 18.22 -26.90 -8.01
CA LEU A 7 18.42 -25.95 -6.91
C LEU A 7 18.34 -24.48 -7.35
N ILE A 8 18.54 -24.19 -8.64
CA ILE A 8 18.47 -22.82 -9.17
C ILE A 8 17.01 -22.40 -9.43
N PHE A 9 16.12 -23.34 -9.74
CA PHE A 9 14.70 -23.02 -9.98
C PHE A 9 13.90 -22.74 -8.70
N PHE A 10 14.33 -23.26 -7.54
CA PHE A 10 13.62 -23.06 -6.27
C PHE A 10 14.02 -21.75 -5.56
N ALA A 11 15.15 -21.13 -5.93
CA ALA A 11 15.62 -19.88 -5.33
C ALA A 11 14.92 -18.63 -5.88
N VAL A 12 14.28 -18.70 -7.05
CA VAL A 12 13.66 -17.54 -7.70
C VAL A 12 12.22 -17.28 -7.20
N PHE A 13 11.59 -18.24 -6.51
CA PHE A 13 10.23 -18.08 -6.00
C PHE A 13 10.12 -17.37 -4.64
N SER A 14 11.23 -17.02 -3.99
CA SER A 14 11.21 -16.47 -2.63
C SER A 14 11.01 -14.94 -2.54
N ILE A 15 10.76 -14.24 -3.65
CA ILE A 15 10.61 -12.76 -3.64
C ILE A 15 9.14 -12.32 -3.43
N GLY A 16 8.20 -13.24 -3.22
CA GLY A 16 6.76 -12.92 -3.04
C GLY A 16 6.28 -12.65 -1.60
N GLY A 17 7.12 -12.80 -0.59
CA GLY A 17 6.66 -13.02 0.81
C GLY A 17 6.10 -11.81 1.58
N GLU A 18 6.30 -10.57 1.12
CA GLU A 18 5.86 -9.38 1.88
C GLU A 18 4.42 -8.95 1.55
N LEU A 19 3.90 -9.25 0.34
CA LEU A 19 2.54 -8.89 -0.09
C LEU A 19 1.47 -9.80 0.53
N ASP A 20 1.75 -11.11 0.66
CA ASP A 20 0.79 -12.09 1.19
C ASP A 20 0.32 -11.77 2.63
N ARG A 21 1.18 -11.15 3.44
CA ARG A 21 0.81 -10.75 4.81
C ARG A 21 -0.21 -9.60 4.82
N CYS A 22 -0.13 -8.69 3.86
CA CYS A 22 -1.05 -7.55 3.74
C CYS A 22 -2.41 -7.98 3.19
N ASP A 23 -2.41 -8.87 2.20
CA ASP A 23 -3.60 -9.30 1.48
C ASP A 23 -4.62 -10.01 2.38
N SER A 24 -4.14 -10.77 3.38
CA SER A 24 -5.00 -11.45 4.36
C SER A 24 -6.00 -10.51 5.05
N CYS A 25 -5.58 -9.30 5.39
CA CYS A 25 -6.44 -8.29 6.01
C CYS A 25 -7.11 -7.38 4.98
N HIS A 26 -6.39 -7.03 3.91
CA HIS A 26 -6.88 -6.08 2.91
C HIS A 26 -7.97 -6.66 2.01
N LEU A 27 -7.96 -7.96 1.73
CA LEU A 27 -8.99 -8.62 0.91
C LEU A 27 -10.28 -8.91 1.70
N GLN A 28 -10.18 -9.15 3.00
CA GLN A 28 -11.33 -9.58 3.82
C GLN A 28 -12.03 -8.43 4.56
N LYS A 29 -11.27 -7.44 5.04
CA LYS A 29 -11.76 -6.47 6.04
C LYS A 29 -11.49 -5.02 5.70
N ALA A 30 -10.55 -4.74 4.79
CA ALA A 30 -10.26 -3.37 4.41
C ALA A 30 -11.26 -2.86 3.35
N PRO A 31 -11.69 -1.60 3.43
CA PRO A 31 -12.39 -0.96 2.33
C PRO A 31 -11.49 -0.93 1.08
N PRO A 32 -12.05 -1.04 -0.14
CA PRO A 32 -11.30 -0.92 -1.38
C PRO A 32 -10.44 0.35 -1.42
N PHE A 33 -9.17 0.23 -1.80
CA PHE A 33 -8.23 1.35 -1.71
C PHE A 33 -8.67 2.53 -2.58
N ASN A 34 -9.24 2.32 -3.76
CA ASN A 34 -9.80 3.38 -4.60
C ASN A 34 -10.81 4.29 -3.87
N VAL A 35 -11.64 3.74 -2.97
CA VAL A 35 -12.62 4.50 -2.17
C VAL A 35 -11.91 5.36 -1.14
N ILE A 36 -10.90 4.81 -0.47
CA ILE A 36 -10.10 5.54 0.53
C ILE A 36 -9.21 6.59 -0.13
N TYR A 37 -8.61 6.25 -1.28
CA TYR A 37 -7.75 7.13 -2.05
C TYR A 37 -8.46 8.41 -2.47
N ARG A 38 -9.74 8.33 -2.91
CA ARG A 38 -10.56 9.52 -3.17
C ARG A 38 -10.72 10.42 -1.94
N LYS A 39 -10.98 9.84 -0.76
CA LYS A 39 -11.07 10.60 0.49
C LYS A 39 -9.72 11.24 0.84
N TYR A 40 -8.62 10.52 0.64
CA TYR A 40 -7.27 11.04 0.85
C TYR A 40 -6.90 12.17 -0.10
N LEU A 41 -7.35 12.13 -1.36
CA LEU A 41 -7.19 13.25 -2.29
C LEU A 41 -7.88 14.51 -1.78
N VAL A 42 -9.06 14.40 -1.17
CA VAL A 42 -9.78 15.53 -0.57
C VAL A 42 -9.05 16.06 0.67
N ILE A 43 -8.54 15.17 1.54
CA ILE A 43 -7.88 15.55 2.80
C ILE A 43 -6.49 16.16 2.58
N TYR A 44 -5.67 15.55 1.74
CA TYR A 44 -4.26 15.89 1.60
C TYR A 44 -3.93 16.75 0.38
N SER A 45 -4.89 16.93 -0.53
CA SER A 45 -4.82 17.77 -1.73
C SER A 45 -3.66 17.46 -2.70
N SER A 46 -2.86 16.42 -2.47
CA SER A 46 -1.76 16.04 -3.37
C SER A 46 -1.34 14.58 -3.19
N LYS A 47 -0.96 13.93 -4.30
CA LYS A 47 -0.46 12.54 -4.29
C LYS A 47 0.79 12.39 -3.45
N ARG A 48 1.70 13.36 -3.51
CA ARG A 48 2.93 13.39 -2.72
C ARG A 48 2.65 13.32 -1.22
N ARG A 49 1.69 14.13 -0.72
CA ARG A 49 1.31 14.08 0.70
C ARG A 49 0.65 12.76 1.08
N ILE A 50 -0.14 12.16 0.18
CA ILE A 50 -0.73 10.83 0.42
C ILE A 50 0.39 9.78 0.55
N GLU A 51 1.33 9.75 -0.40
CA GLU A 51 2.50 8.87 -0.39
C GLU A 51 3.28 9.03 0.92
N GLU A 52 3.64 10.27 1.29
CA GLU A 52 4.39 10.56 2.51
C GLU A 52 3.66 10.08 3.78
N ASN A 53 2.35 10.29 3.88
CA ASN A 53 1.57 9.86 5.05
C ASN A 53 1.45 8.33 5.12
N MET A 54 1.27 7.65 3.99
CA MET A 54 1.22 6.19 3.94
C MET A 54 2.58 5.57 4.29
N VAL A 55 3.68 6.10 3.74
CA VAL A 55 5.04 5.66 4.08
C VAL A 55 5.31 5.87 5.56
N ASN A 56 5.01 7.07 6.09
CA ASN A 56 5.21 7.34 7.51
C ASN A 56 4.40 6.39 8.39
N PHE A 57 3.16 6.07 8.01
CA PHE A 57 2.35 5.10 8.75
C PHE A 57 2.98 3.70 8.75
N LEU A 58 3.55 3.24 7.63
CA LEU A 58 4.18 1.92 7.54
C LEU A 58 5.53 1.85 8.27
N THR A 59 6.31 2.94 8.26
CA THR A 59 7.66 2.96 8.84
C THR A 59 7.70 3.42 10.29
N ASP A 60 6.74 4.24 10.73
CA ASP A 60 6.65 4.83 12.07
C ASP A 60 5.17 5.16 12.42
N PRO A 61 4.35 4.13 12.70
CA PRO A 61 2.92 4.31 12.95
C PRO A 61 2.67 5.07 14.26
N SER A 62 2.32 6.36 14.14
CA SER A 62 1.97 7.18 15.30
C SER A 62 0.46 7.37 15.48
N LYS A 63 -0.08 6.90 16.62
CA LYS A 63 -1.48 7.12 17.03
C LYS A 63 -1.85 8.61 17.14
N GLN A 64 -0.88 9.48 17.37
CA GLN A 64 -1.10 10.92 17.52
C GLN A 64 -1.13 11.66 16.18
N LYS A 65 -0.40 11.18 15.16
CA LYS A 65 -0.21 11.89 13.88
C LYS A 65 -1.16 11.47 12.76
N GLY A 66 -1.94 10.40 12.93
CA GLY A 66 -2.87 9.90 11.90
C GLY A 66 -4.23 10.61 11.84
N VAL A 67 -4.79 10.75 10.62
CA VAL A 67 -6.13 11.30 10.32
C VAL A 67 -7.29 10.36 10.65
N PHE A 68 -7.01 9.17 11.19
CA PHE A 68 -8.05 8.21 11.55
C PHE A 68 -8.93 8.73 12.70
N PRO A 69 -10.26 8.52 12.65
CA PRO A 69 -11.15 8.73 13.79
C PRO A 69 -10.68 7.96 15.03
N LYS A 70 -10.99 8.44 16.24
CA LYS A 70 -10.49 7.87 17.51
C LYS A 70 -10.81 6.37 17.63
N GLU A 71 -11.97 5.96 17.13
CA GLU A 71 -12.49 4.60 17.15
C GLU A 71 -11.68 3.71 16.20
N ALA A 72 -11.37 4.24 15.01
CA ALA A 72 -10.56 3.56 14.00
C ALA A 72 -9.10 3.39 14.44
N LYS A 73 -8.56 4.31 15.25
CA LYS A 73 -7.17 4.22 15.75
C LYS A 73 -6.90 2.94 16.55
N LYS A 74 -7.91 2.35 17.21
CA LYS A 74 -7.75 1.09 17.95
C LYS A 74 -7.55 -0.12 17.04
N ILE A 75 -8.07 -0.04 15.81
CA ILE A 75 -8.06 -1.13 14.82
C ILE A 75 -6.81 -1.00 13.94
N PHE A 76 -6.51 0.22 13.48
CA PHE A 76 -5.44 0.46 12.49
C PHE A 76 -4.07 0.75 13.10
N PHE A 77 -3.94 0.92 14.42
CA PHE A 77 -2.63 1.00 15.08
C PHE A 77 -2.44 -0.21 15.98
N PRO A 78 -2.06 -1.37 15.41
CA PRO A 78 -1.78 -2.57 16.20
C PRO A 78 -0.66 -2.26 17.21
N LYS A 79 -0.68 -2.96 18.36
CA LYS A 79 0.37 -2.80 19.39
C LYS A 79 1.74 -3.21 18.85
N GLU A 80 1.77 -4.16 17.93
CA GLU A 80 2.95 -4.62 17.21
C GLU A 80 2.72 -4.29 15.74
N HIS A 81 3.46 -3.32 15.23
CA HIS A 81 3.48 -3.01 13.81
C HIS A 81 4.86 -3.38 13.27
N PRO A 82 4.96 -4.22 12.22
CA PRO A 82 6.24 -4.49 11.59
C PRO A 82 6.81 -3.18 11.05
N LEU A 83 8.04 -2.84 11.42
CA LEU A 83 8.71 -1.66 10.88
C LEU A 83 9.26 -2.03 9.51
N TYR A 84 8.66 -1.47 8.47
CA TYR A 84 9.12 -1.67 7.10
C TYR A 84 10.29 -0.75 6.78
N ASP A 85 11.19 -1.20 5.90
CA ASP A 85 12.20 -0.31 5.35
C ASP A 85 11.53 0.83 4.58
N ARG A 86 12.06 2.05 4.75
CA ARG A 86 11.45 3.24 4.17
C ARG A 86 11.48 3.22 2.63
N LYS A 87 12.54 2.67 2.03
CA LYS A 87 12.66 2.60 0.57
C LYS A 87 11.64 1.61 0.01
N GLU A 88 11.55 0.42 0.61
CA GLU A 88 10.57 -0.61 0.23
C GLU A 88 9.12 -0.10 0.39
N ALA A 89 8.82 0.53 1.54
CA ALA A 89 7.50 1.11 1.79
C ALA A 89 7.16 2.19 0.75
N LYS A 90 8.12 3.02 0.36
CA LYS A 90 7.92 4.07 -0.65
C LYS A 90 7.62 3.49 -2.03
N GLU A 91 8.33 2.45 -2.43
CA GLU A 91 8.13 1.77 -3.71
C GLU A 91 6.75 1.12 -3.77
N ALA A 92 6.39 0.32 -2.76
CA ALA A 92 5.09 -0.34 -2.67
C ALA A 92 3.92 0.66 -2.64
N VAL A 93 4.02 1.75 -1.86
CA VAL A 93 2.99 2.80 -1.80
C VAL A 93 2.84 3.51 -3.14
N ARG A 94 3.96 3.78 -3.83
CA ARG A 94 3.92 4.41 -5.15
C ARG A 94 3.18 3.51 -6.15
N GLU A 95 3.55 2.24 -6.24
CA GLU A 95 2.88 1.28 -7.13
C GLU A 95 1.37 1.17 -6.85
N LEU A 96 0.99 1.11 -5.57
CA LEU A 96 -0.41 1.08 -5.15
C LEU A 96 -1.16 2.34 -5.59
N ILE A 97 -0.60 3.53 -5.34
CA ILE A 97 -1.19 4.79 -5.78
C ILE A 97 -1.33 4.81 -7.29
N GLU A 98 -0.32 4.37 -8.05
CA GLU A 98 -0.38 4.38 -9.51
C GLU A 98 -1.43 3.44 -10.09
N ARG A 99 -1.59 2.25 -9.49
CA ARG A 99 -2.61 1.26 -9.87
C ARG A 99 -4.04 1.77 -9.67
N GLU A 100 -4.24 2.51 -8.57
CA GLU A 100 -5.55 2.93 -8.08
C GLU A 100 -5.90 4.38 -8.47
N ASP A 101 -4.95 5.15 -9.01
CA ASP A 101 -5.14 6.52 -9.45
C ASP A 101 -6.09 6.62 -10.65
N LEU A 102 -7.33 6.91 -10.33
CA LEU A 102 -8.45 7.05 -11.26
C LEU A 102 -8.26 8.23 -12.24
N LEU A 103 -7.45 9.24 -11.92
CA LEU A 103 -7.23 10.37 -12.83
C LEU A 103 -6.49 9.95 -14.11
N LYS A 104 -5.62 8.93 -14.02
CA LYS A 104 -5.03 8.32 -15.23
C LYS A 104 -6.11 7.57 -16.04
N LYS A 105 -7.02 6.86 -15.38
CA LYS A 105 -8.10 6.09 -16.04
C LYS A 105 -9.13 6.99 -16.72
N VAL A 106 -9.48 8.14 -16.13
CA VAL A 106 -10.46 9.11 -16.68
C VAL A 106 -9.88 9.94 -17.83
N ARG A 107 -8.57 10.23 -17.86
CA ARG A 107 -7.94 10.95 -18.99
C ARG A 107 -7.90 10.16 -20.29
N VAL A 108 -8.05 8.84 -20.24
CA VAL A 108 -8.15 7.97 -21.44
C VAL A 108 -9.54 8.07 -22.08
N THR A 109 -10.58 8.43 -21.30
CA THR A 109 -11.91 8.72 -21.82
C THR A 109 -12.03 10.20 -22.15
N LYS A 110 -11.29 10.67 -23.16
CA LYS A 110 -11.63 11.96 -23.79
C LYS A 110 -13.03 11.80 -24.42
N PRO A 111 -13.96 12.74 -24.26
CA PRO A 111 -15.21 12.70 -25.01
C PRO A 111 -14.88 12.65 -26.50
N ARG A 112 -15.52 11.76 -27.26
CA ARG A 112 -15.62 11.98 -28.71
C ARG A 112 -16.40 13.28 -28.87
N GLU A 113 -15.84 14.15 -29.70
CA GLU A 113 -16.32 15.50 -30.03
C GLU A 113 -17.82 15.56 -30.30
#